data_AF-A0A6J4K2K7-F1
#
_entry.id   AF-A0A6J4K2K7-F1
#
_cell.length_a   1.000
_cell.length_b   1.000
_cell.length_c   1.000
_cell.angle_alpha   90.00
_cell.angle_beta   90.00
_cell.angle_gamma   90.00
#
_symmetry.space_group_name_H-M   'P 1'
#
loop_
_entity.id
_entity.type
_entity.pdbx_description
1 polymer ?
#
loop_
_entity_poly.entity_id
_entity_poly.type
_entity_poly.pdbx_seq_one_letter_code
_entity_poly.pdbx_strand_id
1 'polypeptide(L)' 'MEWFSWVSQPSAWVGLLTLVALEIVLGIDNIVFISILSGKLPADQQPKARKVGLAAALITRVLLLLSL' A
#
# COMPACT_ATOMS: atom_id res chain seq x y z
N MET A 1 31.32 2.20 -15.82
CA MET A 1 29.88 1.91 -15.67
C MET A 1 29.59 1.84 -14.17
N GLU A 2 29.66 2.99 -13.49
CA GLU A 2 29.62 3.13 -12.02
C GLU A 2 28.21 2.95 -11.41
N TRP A 3 27.18 2.99 -12.27
CA TRP A 3 25.76 3.01 -11.91
C TRP A 3 25.23 1.72 -11.28
N PHE A 4 25.96 0.60 -11.39
CA PHE A 4 25.55 -0.72 -10.86
C PHE A 4 26.35 -1.16 -9.64
N SER A 5 27.23 -0.30 -9.10
CA SER A 5 28.06 -0.63 -7.93
C SER A 5 27.25 -0.96 -6.66
N TRP A 6 26.01 -0.49 -6.58
CA TRP A 6 25.06 -0.82 -5.51
C TRP A 6 24.60 -2.28 -5.54
N VAL A 7 24.56 -2.92 -6.73
CA VAL A 7 24.12 -4.31 -6.88
C VAL A 7 25.07 -5.25 -6.16
N SER A 8 26.36 -4.89 -6.10
CA SER A 8 27.40 -5.66 -5.42
C SER A 8 27.44 -5.43 -3.91
N GLN A 9 26.68 -4.47 -3.38
CA GLN A 9 26.69 -4.10 -1.97
C GLN A 9 25.55 -4.79 -1.21
N PRO A 10 25.85 -5.71 -0.26
CA PRO A 10 24.81 -6.41 0.50
C PRO A 10 23.88 -5.47 1.29
N SER A 11 24.39 -4.32 1.75
CA SER A 11 23.62 -3.30 2.45
C SER A 11 22.49 -2.69 1.60
N ALA A 12 22.71 -2.50 0.30
CA ALA A 12 21.70 -1.96 -0.61
C ALA A 12 20.51 -2.91 -0.77
N TRP A 13 20.76 -4.23 -0.83
CA TRP A 13 19.72 -5.25 -0.87
C TRP A 13 18.90 -5.31 0.40
N VAL A 14 19.54 -5.20 1.56
CA VAL A 14 18.86 -5.15 2.87
C VAL A 14 17.97 -3.91 2.97
N GLY A 15 18.46 -2.75 2.51
CA GLY A 15 17.69 -1.52 2.43
C GLY A 15 16.47 -1.65 1.51
N LEU A 16 16.64 -2.22 0.32
CA LEU A 16 15.54 -2.51 -0.61
C LEU A 16 14.50 -3.45 0.01
N LEU A 17 14.94 -4.54 0.65
CA LEU A 17 14.05 -5.47 1.34
C LEU A 17 13.25 -4.77 2.45
N THR A 18 13.89 -3.87 3.19
CA THR A 18 13.25 -3.11 4.26
C THR A 18 12.21 -2.13 3.69
N LEU A 19 12.55 -1.41 2.62
CA LEU A 19 11.63 -0.49 1.93
C LEU A 19 10.42 -1.23 1.38
N VAL A 20 10.64 -2.38 0.72
CA VAL A 20 9.56 -3.25 0.22
C VAL A 20 8.70 -3.76 1.37
N ALA A 21 9.29 -4.17 2.48
CA ALA A 21 8.55 -4.63 3.66
C ALA A 21 7.69 -3.51 4.25
N LEU A 22 8.22 -2.28 4.39
CA LEU A 22 7.47 -1.13 4.87
C LEU A 22 6.31 -0.76 3.94
N GLU A 23 6.54 -0.75 2.64
CA GLU A 23 5.52 -0.48 1.62
C GLU A 23 4.38 -1.52 1.68
N ILE A 24 4.71 -2.79 1.92
CA ILE A 24 3.72 -3.86 2.07
C ILE A 24 2.89 -3.65 3.34
N VAL A 25 3.52 -3.36 4.48
CA VAL A 25 2.80 -3.15 5.76
C VAL A 25 1.85 -1.95 5.67
N LEU A 26 2.33 -0.83 5.14
CA LEU A 26 1.51 0.36 4.87
C LEU A 26 0.36 0.07 3.90
N GLY A 27 0.62 -0.72 2.86
CA GLY A 27 -0.41 -1.13 1.89
C GLY A 27 -1.48 -2.05 2.48
N ILE A 28 -1.10 -2.96 3.37
CA ILE A 28 -2.02 -3.92 4.01
C ILE A 28 -2.97 -3.23 4.98
N ASP A 29 -2.45 -2.33 5.82
CA ASP A 29 -3.25 -1.65 6.86
C ASP A 29 -4.50 -0.96 6.27
N ASN A 30 -4.32 -0.31 5.12
CA ASN A 30 -5.38 0.42 4.42
C ASN A 30 -6.46 -0.50 3.81
N ILE A 31 -6.07 -1.66 3.26
CA ILE A 31 -7.01 -2.64 2.68
C ILE A 31 -7.79 -3.38 3.78
N VAL A 32 -7.13 -3.69 4.89
CA VAL A 32 -7.74 -4.33 6.06
C VAL A 32 -8.81 -3.42 6.67
N PHE A 33 -8.53 -2.13 6.84
CA PHE A 33 -9.50 -1.16 7.36
C PHE A 33 -10.77 -1.07 6.50
N ILE A 34 -10.63 -1.04 5.17
CA ILE A 34 -11.76 -1.03 4.22
C ILE A 34 -12.56 -2.33 4.30
N SER A 35 -11.88 -3.47 4.39
CA SER A 35 -12.53 -4.78 4.49
C SER A 35 -13.32 -4.91 5.79
N ILE A 36 -12.79 -4.40 6.91
CA ILE A 36 -13.48 -4.37 8.20
C ILE A 36 -14.70 -3.44 8.15
N LEU A 37 -14.56 -2.22 7.63
CA LEU A 37 -15.66 -1.25 7.56
C LEU A 37 -16.77 -1.70 6.61
N SER A 38 -16.41 -2.23 5.44
CA SER A 38 -17.40 -2.75 4.49
C SER A 38 -18.13 -3.99 5.02
N GLY A 39 -17.48 -4.81 5.85
CA GLY A 39 -18.10 -5.96 6.52
C GLY A 39 -19.13 -5.59 7.59
N LYS A 40 -19.10 -4.36 8.13
CA LYS A 40 -20.09 -3.86 9.10
C LYS A 40 -21.36 -3.29 8.48
N LEU A 41 -21.44 -3.22 7.15
CA LEU A 41 -22.59 -2.65 6.44
C LEU A 41 -23.62 -3.74 6.04
N PRO A 42 -24.91 -3.38 5.95
CA PRO A 42 -25.95 -4.29 5.44
C PRO A 42 -25.59 -4.83 4.06
N ALA A 43 -25.90 -6.10 3.79
CA ALA A 43 -25.49 -6.82 2.57
C ALA A 43 -25.74 -6.04 1.26
N ASP A 44 -26.84 -5.29 1.21
CA ASP A 44 -27.25 -4.45 0.08
C ASP A 44 -26.28 -3.27 -0.19
N GLN A 45 -25.60 -2.78 0.85
CA GLN A 45 -24.69 -1.62 0.79
C GLN A 45 -23.21 -2.01 0.73
N GLN A 46 -22.85 -3.25 1.08
CA GLN A 46 -21.48 -3.78 1.01
C GLN A 46 -20.80 -3.58 -0.36
N PRO A 47 -21.45 -3.83 -1.52
CA PRO A 47 -20.79 -3.65 -2.81
C PRO A 47 -20.48 -2.17 -3.10
N LYS A 48 -21.33 -1.25 -2.65
CA LYS A 48 -21.11 0.20 -2.80
C LYS A 48 -19.98 0.67 -1.88
N ALA A 49 -19.98 0.22 -0.63
CA ALA A 49 -18.96 0.55 0.34
C ALA A 49 -17.58 -0.02 0.00
N ARG A 50 -17.51 -1.23 -0.57
CA ARG A 50 -16.25 -1.78 -1.12
C ARG A 50 -15.71 -0.90 -2.24
N LYS A 51 -16.54 -0.51 -3.21
CA LYS A 51 -16.10 0.34 -4.33
C LYS A 51 -15.63 1.72 -3.85
N VAL A 52 -16.39 2.36 -2.95
CA VAL A 52 -16.03 3.67 -2.39
C VAL A 52 -14.78 3.57 -1.53
N GLY A 53 -14.66 2.53 -0.69
CA GLY A 53 -13.48 2.28 0.12
C GLY A 53 -12.23 2.04 -0.73
N LEU A 54 -12.30 1.15 -1.73
CA LEU A 54 -11.20 0.90 -2.66
C LEU A 54 -10.80 2.16 -3.44
N ALA A 55 -11.76 2.93 -3.93
CA ALA A 55 -11.48 4.19 -4.63
C ALA A 55 -10.81 5.21 -3.69
N ALA A 56 -11.29 5.35 -2.46
CA ALA A 56 -10.68 6.22 -1.46
C ALA A 56 -9.25 5.76 -1.10
N ALA A 57 -9.00 4.48 -0.86
CA ALA A 57 -7.65 3.96 -0.60
C ALA A 57 -6.69 4.21 -1.76
N LEU A 58 -7.14 4.03 -3.00
CA LEU A 58 -6.33 4.33 -4.17
C LEU A 58 -5.99 5.83 -4.23
N ILE A 59 -6.97 6.70 -3.99
CA ILE A 59 -6.75 8.16 -3.97
C ILE A 59 -5.76 8.55 -2.87
N THR A 60 -5.94 8.07 -1.64
CA THR A 60 -5.02 8.36 -0.53
C THR A 60 -3.61 7.88 -0.84
N ARG A 61 -3.48 6.70 -1.47
CA ARG A 61 -2.18 6.16 -1.87
C ARG A 61 -1.51 7.00 -2.95
N VAL A 62 -2.25 7.43 -3.97
CA VAL A 62 -1.73 8.29 -5.03
C VAL A 62 -1.34 9.66 -4.47
N LEU A 63 -2.14 10.25 -3.58
CA LEU A 63 -1.82 11.52 -2.95
C LEU A 63 -0.57 11.45 -2.07
N LEU A 64 -0.41 10.38 -1.28
CA LEU A 64 0.79 10.16 -0.47
C LEU A 64 2.02 9.97 -1.35
N LEU A 65 1.92 9.16 -2.41
CA LEU A 65 3.01 8.97 -3.37
C LEU A 65 3.40 10.25 -4.10
N LEU A 66 2.45 11.16 -4.38
CA LEU A 66 2.73 12.46 -4.99
C LEU A 66 3.32 13.49 -4.02
N SER A 67 3.17 13.27 -2.71
CA SER A 67 3.71 14.14 -1.67
C SER A 67 5.14 13.78 -1.25
N LEU A 68 5.61 12.59 -1.64
CA LEU A 68 6.95 12.05 -1.40
C LEU A 68 7.84 12.27 -2.63
#